data_AF-A0A2V7X3F4-F1
#
_entry.id   AF-A0A2V7X3F4-F1
#
_cell.length_a   1.000
_cell.length_b   1.000
_cell.length_c   1.000
_cell.angle_alpha   90.00
_cell.angle_beta   90.00
_cell.angle_gamma   90.00
#
_symmetry.space_group_name_H-M   'P 1'
#
loop_
_entity.id
_entity.type
_entity.pdbx_description
1 polymer ?
#
loop_
_entity_poly.entity_id
_entity_poly.type
_entity_poly.pdbx_seq_one_letter_code
_entity_poly.pdbx_strand_id
1 'polypeptide(L)'
;MFFVEARYHWSPKKAADQVRYISHREERLPDGRQRELYGIGARYRAFRGDETAIQRALAQDARGLKRPVYFRFILTVDNRTAERFARLDPQLVERAIRDAVQKTFRGAARGVQGVFAIHQHGGDERPAHPHVHALLSPRMETGAPTHISPKRIQWVKERWESEILRGLDRQERRLERARESRTPAVP
;
A
#
# COMPACT_ATOMS: atom_id res chain seq x y z
N MET A 1 1.78 -9.13 15.35
CA MET A 1 1.91 -10.06 14.22
C MET A 1 1.62 -9.29 12.94
N PHE A 2 2.38 -9.51 11.86
CA PHE A 2 2.02 -9.01 10.54
C PHE A 2 0.67 -9.61 10.13
N PHE A 3 -0.29 -8.77 9.76
CA PHE A 3 -1.58 -9.23 9.27
C PHE A 3 -1.74 -8.79 7.82
N VAL A 4 -1.96 -9.77 6.95
CA VAL A 4 -2.31 -9.53 5.55
C VAL A 4 -3.61 -10.24 5.25
N GLU A 5 -4.61 -9.44 4.90
CA GLU A 5 -5.94 -9.91 4.53
C GLU A 5 -6.21 -9.60 3.06
N ALA A 6 -6.66 -10.60 2.31
CA ALA A 6 -7.13 -10.43 0.94
C ALA A 6 -8.65 -10.66 0.91
N ARG A 7 -9.41 -9.59 0.71
CA ARG A 7 -10.85 -9.66 0.42
C ARG A 7 -11.07 -9.53 -1.07
N TYR A 8 -12.15 -10.08 -1.59
CA TYR A 8 -12.53 -9.84 -2.98
C TYR A 8 -14.04 -9.61 -3.14
N HIS A 9 -14.40 -8.95 -4.23
CA HIS A 9 -15.80 -8.79 -4.63
C HIS A 9 -15.91 -8.63 -6.15
N TRP A 10 -17.16 -8.62 -6.62
CA TRP A 10 -17.48 -8.64 -8.06
C TRP A 10 -18.11 -7.33 -8.57
N SER A 11 -18.42 -6.39 -7.68
CA SER A 11 -19.15 -5.17 -8.03
C SER A 11 -18.21 -4.01 -8.42
N PRO A 12 -18.30 -3.46 -9.64
CA PRO A 12 -17.58 -2.25 -10.03
C PRO A 12 -17.98 -1.02 -9.19
N LYS A 13 -19.26 -0.89 -8.84
CA LYS A 13 -19.74 0.19 -7.95
C LYS A 13 -19.02 0.13 -6.61
N LYS A 14 -18.93 -1.06 -6.03
CA LYS A 14 -18.21 -1.28 -4.76
C LYS A 14 -16.71 -0.98 -4.89
N ALA A 15 -16.10 -1.21 -6.05
CA ALA A 15 -14.70 -0.84 -6.30
C ALA A 15 -14.51 0.68 -6.27
N ALA A 16 -15.40 1.44 -6.93
CA ALA A 16 -15.37 2.89 -6.88
C ALA A 16 -15.59 3.43 -5.45
N ASP A 17 -16.58 2.89 -4.74
CA ASP A 17 -16.83 3.21 -3.33
C ASP A 17 -15.61 2.89 -2.46
N GLN A 18 -14.86 1.84 -2.78
CA GLN A 18 -13.63 1.49 -2.08
C GLN A 18 -12.48 2.46 -2.35
N VAL A 19 -12.31 2.96 -3.58
CA VAL A 19 -11.33 4.02 -3.85
C VAL A 19 -11.62 5.23 -2.97
N ARG A 20 -12.89 5.64 -2.89
CA ARG A 20 -13.32 6.73 -2.01
C ARG A 20 -13.14 6.39 -0.53
N TYR A 21 -13.47 5.17 -0.12
CA TYR A 21 -13.30 4.74 1.27
C TYR A 21 -11.84 4.85 1.73
N ILE A 22 -10.90 4.33 0.93
CA ILE A 22 -9.48 4.32 1.28
C ILE A 22 -8.81 5.69 1.13
N SER A 23 -9.40 6.64 0.39
CA SER A 23 -8.85 8.00 0.30
C SER A 23 -9.43 8.96 1.35
N HIS A 24 -10.68 8.74 1.80
CA HIS A 24 -11.41 9.75 2.59
C HIS A 24 -11.76 9.34 4.03
N ARG A 25 -11.93 8.06 4.35
CA ARG A 25 -12.77 7.70 5.53
C ARG A 25 -12.06 7.12 6.74
N GLU A 26 -10.93 6.43 6.58
CA GLU A 26 -10.44 5.54 7.64
C GLU A 26 -9.92 6.26 8.90
N GLU A 27 -9.48 7.52 8.80
CA GLU A 27 -8.89 8.27 9.92
C GLU A 27 -9.57 9.61 10.26
N ARG A 28 -10.71 9.95 9.63
CA ARG A 28 -11.37 11.27 9.80
C ARG A 28 -10.37 12.44 9.76
N LEU A 29 -9.70 12.59 8.62
CA LEU A 29 -8.66 13.60 8.47
C LEU A 29 -9.15 15.02 8.80
N PRO A 30 -8.34 15.85 9.49
CA PRO A 30 -8.71 17.23 9.73
C PRO A 30 -8.89 17.98 8.41
N ASP A 31 -9.89 18.85 8.38
CA ASP A 31 -10.13 19.86 7.34
C ASP A 31 -10.46 19.29 5.95
N GLY A 32 -11.06 18.10 5.87
CA GLY A 32 -11.48 17.50 4.60
C GLY A 32 -10.31 17.06 3.70
N ARG A 33 -9.10 16.94 4.27
CA ARG A 33 -7.92 16.44 3.56
C ARG A 33 -8.12 14.98 3.12
N GLN A 34 -7.59 14.66 1.96
CA GLN A 34 -7.62 13.32 1.38
C GLN A 34 -6.26 12.64 1.54
N ARG A 35 -6.26 11.31 1.67
CA ARG A 35 -5.03 10.52 1.57
C ARG A 35 -4.55 10.51 0.12
N GLU A 36 -3.24 10.58 -0.07
CA GLU A 36 -2.65 10.41 -1.39
C GLU A 36 -2.89 8.97 -1.88
N LEU A 37 -3.43 8.87 -3.10
CA LEU A 37 -3.64 7.61 -3.80
C LEU A 37 -2.41 7.29 -4.66
N TYR A 38 -1.81 6.14 -4.40
CA TYR A 38 -0.63 5.68 -5.11
C TYR A 38 -0.96 4.56 -6.10
N GLY A 39 -0.35 4.57 -7.28
CA GLY A 39 -0.57 3.55 -8.29
C GLY A 39 0.27 2.27 -8.11
N ILE A 40 -0.32 1.13 -8.38
CA ILE A 40 0.33 -0.18 -8.58
C ILE A 40 0.37 -0.45 -10.09
N GLY A 41 1.57 -0.68 -10.63
CA GLY A 41 1.79 -0.80 -12.07
C GLY A 41 1.90 0.56 -12.78
N ALA A 42 2.43 0.56 -14.00
CA ALA A 42 2.73 1.80 -14.73
C ALA A 42 1.47 2.66 -15.00
N ARG A 43 0.38 2.04 -15.47
CA ARG A 43 -0.86 2.74 -15.83
C ARG A 43 -1.48 3.47 -14.65
N TYR A 44 -1.61 2.83 -13.50
CA TYR A 44 -2.21 3.48 -12.33
C TYR A 44 -1.29 4.51 -11.68
N ARG A 45 0.04 4.37 -11.80
CA ARG A 45 0.97 5.42 -11.36
C ARG A 45 0.83 6.69 -12.20
N ALA A 46 0.52 6.56 -13.49
CA ALA A 46 0.34 7.69 -14.38
C ALA A 46 -0.86 8.58 -13.98
N PHE A 47 -1.85 8.04 -13.24
CA PHE A 47 -2.98 8.82 -12.74
C PHE A 47 -2.62 9.78 -11.61
N ARG A 48 -1.44 9.63 -10.97
CA ARG A 48 -0.94 10.55 -9.93
C ARG A 48 -1.98 10.89 -8.83
N GLY A 49 -2.76 9.89 -8.44
CA GLY A 49 -3.78 10.02 -7.41
C GLY A 49 -5.10 10.65 -7.85
N ASP A 50 -5.32 10.91 -9.15
CA ASP A 50 -6.61 11.32 -9.69
C ASP A 50 -7.66 10.22 -9.46
N GLU A 51 -8.48 10.42 -8.41
CA GLU A 51 -9.54 9.50 -8.01
C GLU A 51 -10.53 9.22 -9.14
N THR A 52 -10.92 10.26 -9.91
CA THR A 52 -11.90 10.11 -10.99
C THR A 52 -11.32 9.27 -12.12
N ALA A 53 -10.07 9.51 -12.51
CA ALA A 53 -9.38 8.69 -13.51
C ALA A 53 -9.23 7.23 -13.04
N ILE A 54 -8.87 7.01 -11.77
CA ILE A 54 -8.74 5.68 -11.18
C ILE A 54 -10.07 4.92 -11.19
N GLN A 55 -11.17 5.57 -10.77
CA GLN A 55 -12.51 4.97 -10.78
C GLN A 55 -12.96 4.61 -12.20
N ARG A 56 -12.75 5.51 -13.17
CA ARG A 56 -13.06 5.25 -14.59
C ARG A 56 -12.25 4.07 -15.13
N ALA A 57 -10.96 3.99 -14.82
CA ALA A 57 -10.10 2.90 -15.25
C ALA A 57 -10.55 1.54 -14.67
N LEU A 58 -10.88 1.49 -13.38
CA LEU A 58 -11.43 0.28 -12.74
C LEU A 58 -12.73 -0.18 -13.40
N ALA A 59 -13.65 0.75 -13.67
CA ALA A 59 -14.89 0.45 -14.37
C ALA A 59 -14.65 -0.05 -15.80
N GLN A 60 -13.70 0.55 -16.51
CA GLN A 60 -13.31 0.13 -17.86
C GLN A 60 -12.72 -1.27 -17.88
N ASP A 61 -11.84 -1.61 -16.92
CA ASP A 61 -11.23 -2.94 -16.85
C ASP A 61 -12.25 -4.05 -16.61
N ALA A 62 -13.36 -3.75 -15.91
CA ALA A 62 -14.44 -4.71 -15.73
C ALA A 62 -15.29 -4.94 -16.98
N ARG A 63 -15.24 -4.07 -17.99
CA ARG A 63 -16.05 -4.22 -19.20
C ARG A 63 -15.72 -5.53 -19.91
N GLY A 64 -16.78 -6.24 -20.32
CA GLY A 64 -16.69 -7.53 -20.99
C GLY A 64 -16.33 -8.71 -20.09
N LEU A 65 -16.06 -8.50 -18.79
CA LEU A 65 -15.86 -9.59 -17.84
C LEU A 65 -17.19 -10.06 -17.28
N LYS A 66 -17.50 -11.35 -17.42
CA LYS A 66 -18.71 -11.95 -16.81
C LYS A 66 -18.71 -11.82 -15.28
N ARG A 67 -17.52 -11.91 -14.67
CA ARG A 67 -17.31 -11.82 -13.21
C ARG A 67 -15.99 -11.10 -12.92
N PRO A 68 -15.95 -9.75 -12.91
CA PRO A 68 -14.72 -9.00 -12.64
C PRO A 68 -14.32 -9.17 -11.17
N VAL A 69 -13.10 -9.66 -10.91
CA VAL A 69 -12.62 -9.86 -9.53
C VAL A 69 -11.81 -8.65 -9.09
N TYR A 70 -12.29 -7.94 -8.07
CA TYR A 70 -11.53 -6.88 -7.41
C TYR A 70 -10.98 -7.41 -6.10
N PHE A 71 -9.65 -7.43 -5.95
CA PHE A 71 -9.01 -7.78 -4.69
C PHE A 71 -8.71 -6.53 -3.88
N ARG A 72 -9.11 -6.52 -2.61
CA ARG A 72 -8.66 -5.55 -1.62
C ARG A 72 -7.72 -6.24 -0.63
N PHE A 73 -6.47 -5.81 -0.63
CA PHE A 73 -5.48 -6.20 0.37
C PHE A 73 -5.43 -5.17 1.49
N ILE A 74 -5.44 -5.65 2.73
CA ILE A 74 -5.07 -4.88 3.91
C ILE A 74 -3.72 -5.43 4.36
N LEU A 75 -2.68 -4.59 4.33
CA LEU A 75 -1.31 -4.95 4.70
C LEU A 75 -0.95 -4.19 5.97
N THR A 76 -0.80 -4.89 7.10
CA THR A 76 -0.41 -4.27 8.37
C THR A 76 1.00 -4.67 8.75
N VAL A 77 1.58 -3.92 9.69
CA VAL A 77 2.81 -4.33 10.39
C VAL A 77 2.48 -4.91 11.76
N ASP A 78 3.47 -5.37 12.50
CA ASP A 78 3.31 -5.68 13.93
C ASP A 78 3.69 -4.48 14.83
N ASN A 79 3.37 -4.57 16.13
CA ASN A 79 3.63 -3.49 17.09
C ASN A 79 5.11 -3.07 17.12
N ARG A 80 6.03 -4.04 17.13
CA ARG A 80 7.48 -3.76 17.15
C ARG A 80 7.90 -2.97 15.91
N THR A 81 7.39 -3.33 14.74
CA THR A 81 7.68 -2.61 13.49
C THR A 81 7.03 -1.23 13.48
N ALA A 82 5.80 -1.09 14.00
CA ALA A 82 5.13 0.20 14.15
C ALA A 82 5.92 1.15 15.07
N GLU A 83 6.37 0.68 16.23
CA GLU A 83 7.20 1.46 17.16
C GLU A 83 8.52 1.93 16.54
N ARG A 84 9.14 1.08 15.72
CA ARG A 84 10.34 1.45 14.96
C ARG A 84 10.03 2.53 13.92
N PHE A 85 8.93 2.41 13.19
CA PHE A 85 8.49 3.45 12.25
C PHE A 85 8.18 4.77 12.96
N ALA A 86 7.59 4.75 14.16
CA ALA A 86 7.30 5.96 14.93
C ALA A 86 8.55 6.79 15.32
N ARG A 87 9.75 6.20 15.24
CA ARG A 87 11.04 6.88 15.48
C ARG A 87 11.64 7.54 14.25
N LEU A 88 11.04 7.32 13.08
CA LEU A 88 11.53 7.85 11.80
C LEU A 88 10.72 9.06 11.37
N ASP A 89 11.32 9.89 10.52
CA ASP A 89 10.61 10.96 9.83
C ASP A 89 9.41 10.39 9.03
N PRO A 90 8.19 10.98 9.15
CA PRO A 90 7.00 10.46 8.48
C PRO A 90 7.13 10.30 6.96
N GLN A 91 7.89 11.17 6.28
CA GLN A 91 8.11 11.06 4.84
C GLN A 91 9.01 9.87 4.49
N LEU A 92 9.99 9.55 5.34
CA LEU A 92 10.82 8.35 5.20
C LEU A 92 10.00 7.08 5.41
N VAL A 93 9.11 7.08 6.41
CA VAL A 93 8.17 5.97 6.67
C VAL A 93 7.30 5.74 5.44
N GLU A 94 6.66 6.79 4.94
CA GLU A 94 5.81 6.69 3.75
C GLU A 94 6.59 6.16 2.54
N ARG A 95 7.79 6.72 2.28
CA ARG A 95 8.65 6.26 1.17
C ARG A 95 9.02 4.79 1.32
N ALA A 96 9.33 4.32 2.53
CA ALA A 96 9.66 2.92 2.80
C ALA A 96 8.45 2.00 2.54
N ILE A 97 7.25 2.40 2.99
CA ILE A 97 6.02 1.66 2.76
C ILE A 97 5.67 1.61 1.27
N ARG A 98 5.77 2.74 0.55
CA ARG A 98 5.54 2.81 -0.90
C ARG A 98 6.46 1.86 -1.65
N ASP A 99 7.75 1.87 -1.34
CA ASP A 99 8.74 0.97 -1.93
C ASP A 99 8.41 -0.50 -1.63
N ALA A 100 8.05 -0.82 -0.38
CA ALA A 100 7.65 -2.16 0.02
C ALA A 100 6.43 -2.66 -0.76
N VAL A 101 5.35 -1.88 -0.85
CA VAL A 101 4.14 -2.23 -1.63
C VAL A 101 4.50 -2.56 -3.09
N GLN A 102 5.33 -1.72 -3.73
CA GLN A 102 5.74 -1.94 -5.11
C GLN A 102 6.54 -3.23 -5.28
N LYS A 103 7.47 -3.52 -4.36
CA LYS A 103 8.29 -4.74 -4.40
C LYS A 103 7.49 -5.99 -4.08
N THR A 104 6.54 -5.91 -3.15
CA THR A 104 5.62 -7.00 -2.82
C THR A 104 4.82 -7.42 -4.05
N PHE A 105 4.07 -6.50 -4.67
CA PHE A 105 3.23 -6.87 -5.82
C PHE A 105 4.06 -7.23 -7.07
N ARG A 106 5.17 -6.53 -7.33
CA ARG A 106 6.07 -6.90 -8.43
C ARG A 106 6.61 -8.33 -8.29
N GLY A 107 6.92 -8.75 -7.07
CA GLY A 107 7.55 -10.03 -6.80
C GLY A 107 6.60 -11.19 -6.53
N ALA A 108 5.41 -10.94 -5.96
CA ALA A 108 4.45 -11.98 -5.59
C ALA A 108 3.24 -12.08 -6.53
N ALA A 109 2.90 -11.01 -7.24
CA ALA A 109 1.76 -10.92 -8.14
C ALA A 109 2.09 -10.07 -9.38
N ARG A 110 3.14 -10.45 -10.11
CA ARG A 110 3.64 -9.68 -11.27
C ARG A 110 2.52 -9.38 -12.28
N GLY A 111 2.47 -8.13 -12.74
CA GLY A 111 1.51 -7.66 -13.73
C GLY A 111 0.16 -7.26 -13.15
N VAL A 112 -0.09 -7.41 -11.84
CA VAL A 112 -1.27 -6.78 -11.24
C VAL A 112 -1.15 -5.26 -11.29
N GLN A 113 -2.30 -4.62 -11.41
CA GLN A 113 -2.43 -3.17 -11.43
C GLN A 113 -3.48 -2.75 -10.41
N GLY A 114 -3.47 -1.48 -10.00
CA GLY A 114 -4.44 -0.99 -9.03
C GLY A 114 -3.96 0.27 -8.32
N VAL A 115 -4.56 0.52 -7.16
CA VAL A 115 -4.28 1.70 -6.34
C VAL A 115 -4.09 1.28 -4.88
N PHE A 116 -3.33 2.05 -4.11
CA PHE A 116 -3.28 1.90 -2.67
C PHE A 116 -3.23 3.24 -1.95
N ALA A 117 -3.61 3.22 -0.68
CA ALA A 117 -3.45 4.32 0.26
C ALA A 117 -2.71 3.81 1.51
N ILE A 118 -1.90 4.67 2.12
CA ILE A 118 -1.21 4.41 3.39
C ILE A 118 -1.97 5.11 4.50
N HIS A 119 -2.37 4.36 5.49
CA HIS A 119 -3.11 4.80 6.66
C HIS A 119 -2.31 4.58 7.92
N GLN A 120 -2.65 5.27 8.99
CA GLN A 120 -2.09 5.12 10.32
C GLN A 120 -3.23 4.93 11.33
N HIS A 121 -3.26 3.78 12.00
CA HIS A 121 -4.15 3.58 13.14
C HIS A 121 -3.45 4.00 14.43
N GLY A 122 -3.85 5.11 15.03
CA GLY A 122 -3.33 5.58 16.32
C GLY A 122 -3.81 7.01 16.58
N GLY A 123 -4.37 7.24 17.76
CA GLY A 123 -4.71 8.58 18.27
C GLY A 123 -3.68 9.04 19.29
N ASP A 124 -3.98 10.10 20.02
CA ASP A 124 -3.09 10.75 21.01
C ASP A 124 -2.50 9.80 22.07
N GLU A 125 -3.12 8.63 22.29
CA GLU A 125 -2.74 7.66 23.33
C GLU A 125 -2.05 6.38 22.83
N ARG A 126 -1.86 6.19 21.50
CA ARG A 126 -1.22 4.97 20.96
C ARG A 126 -0.27 5.28 19.80
N PRO A 127 0.88 4.59 19.70
CA PRO A 127 1.79 4.75 18.57
C PRO A 127 1.05 4.57 17.25
N ALA A 128 1.28 5.49 16.31
CA ALA A 128 0.69 5.43 15.00
C ALA A 128 1.08 4.12 14.30
N HIS A 129 0.08 3.30 13.98
CA HIS A 129 0.26 1.96 13.43
C HIS A 129 0.00 1.98 11.91
N PRO A 130 1.05 2.07 11.07
CA PRO A 130 0.85 2.17 9.64
C PRO A 130 0.26 0.88 9.07
N HIS A 131 -0.66 1.03 8.13
CA HIS A 131 -1.19 -0.06 7.33
C HIS A 131 -1.58 0.44 5.94
N VAL A 132 -1.73 -0.48 4.99
CA VAL A 132 -2.00 -0.17 3.59
C VAL A 132 -3.30 -0.83 3.17
N HIS A 133 -4.15 -0.05 2.50
CA HIS A 133 -5.24 -0.61 1.70
C HIS A 133 -4.87 -0.56 0.24
N ALA A 134 -4.76 -1.72 -0.40
CA ALA A 134 -4.50 -1.84 -1.83
C ALA A 134 -5.69 -2.47 -2.54
N LEU A 135 -6.28 -1.75 -3.50
CA LEU A 135 -7.34 -2.22 -4.39
C LEU A 135 -6.74 -2.55 -5.75
N LEU A 136 -6.85 -3.82 -6.16
CA LEU A 136 -6.38 -4.28 -7.45
C LEU A 136 -7.49 -4.21 -8.51
N SER A 137 -7.06 -3.83 -9.72
CA SER A 137 -7.85 -3.88 -10.93
C SER A 137 -8.29 -5.32 -11.25
N PRO A 138 -9.48 -5.50 -11.86
CA PRO A 138 -9.93 -6.80 -12.35
C PRO A 138 -9.21 -7.23 -13.63
N ARG A 139 -8.27 -6.42 -14.15
CA ARG A 139 -7.35 -6.81 -15.22
C ARG A 139 -5.89 -6.62 -14.80
N MET A 140 -5.06 -7.51 -15.33
CA MET A 140 -3.62 -7.39 -15.32
C MET A 140 -3.18 -6.39 -16.39
N GLU A 141 -1.91 -6.00 -16.34
CA GLU A 141 -1.25 -5.18 -17.35
C GLU A 141 -1.39 -5.73 -18.78
N THR A 142 -1.43 -7.06 -18.92
CA THR A 142 -1.63 -7.75 -20.22
C THR A 142 -3.07 -7.69 -20.72
N GLY A 143 -3.99 -7.11 -19.95
CA GLY A 143 -5.42 -7.15 -20.19
C GLY A 143 -6.10 -8.46 -19.75
N ALA A 144 -5.35 -9.49 -19.33
CA ALA A 144 -5.93 -10.72 -18.82
C ALA A 144 -6.75 -10.46 -17.53
N PRO A 145 -7.84 -11.21 -17.26
CA PRO A 145 -8.56 -11.10 -16.00
C PRO A 145 -7.64 -11.37 -14.79
N THR A 146 -7.75 -10.55 -13.75
CA THR A 146 -6.96 -10.72 -12.52
C THR A 146 -7.38 -11.99 -11.79
N HIS A 147 -6.42 -12.87 -11.55
CA HIS A 147 -6.58 -14.06 -10.72
C HIS A 147 -5.38 -14.22 -9.78
N ILE A 148 -5.66 -14.32 -8.48
CA ILE A 148 -4.65 -14.54 -7.45
C ILE A 148 -5.02 -15.79 -6.68
N SER A 149 -4.22 -16.85 -6.83
CA SER A 149 -4.42 -18.10 -6.11
C SER A 149 -4.09 -17.95 -4.62
N PRO A 150 -4.61 -18.82 -3.73
CA PRO A 150 -4.27 -18.82 -2.32
C PRO A 150 -2.76 -18.86 -2.05
N LYS A 151 -2.01 -19.65 -2.84
CA LYS A 151 -0.55 -19.71 -2.77
C LYS A 151 0.10 -18.35 -3.07
N ARG A 152 -0.40 -17.62 -4.08
CA ARG A 152 0.09 -16.26 -4.37
C ARG A 152 -0.30 -15.26 -3.29
N ILE A 153 -1.47 -15.38 -2.69
CA ILE A 153 -1.86 -14.56 -1.52
C ILE A 153 -0.87 -14.77 -0.38
N GLN A 154 -0.50 -16.03 -0.10
CA GLN A 154 0.51 -16.36 0.91
C GLN A 154 1.88 -15.71 0.60
N TRP A 155 2.32 -15.78 -0.66
CA TRP A 155 3.54 -15.09 -1.10
C TRP A 155 3.47 -13.56 -0.97
N VAL A 156 2.29 -12.96 -1.16
CA VAL A 156 2.10 -11.52 -0.89
C VAL A 156 2.33 -11.24 0.60
N LYS A 157 1.88 -12.12 1.51
CA LYS A 157 2.09 -11.95 2.97
C LYS A 157 3.58 -12.00 3.34
N GLU A 158 4.25 -13.07 2.93
CA GLU A 158 5.67 -13.30 3.23
C GLU A 158 6.54 -12.19 2.65
N ARG A 159 6.23 -11.77 1.42
CA ARG A 159 7.00 -10.72 0.75
C ARG A 159 6.72 -9.34 1.30
N TRP A 160 5.49 -9.07 1.74
CA TRP A 160 5.16 -7.83 2.47
C TRP A 160 6.04 -7.70 3.71
N GLU A 161 6.06 -8.73 4.57
CA GLU A 161 6.87 -8.75 5.79
C GLU A 161 8.37 -8.59 5.49
N SER A 162 8.90 -9.31 4.50
CA SER A 162 10.32 -9.19 4.15
C SER A 162 10.67 -7.81 3.60
N GLU A 163 9.87 -7.25 2.69
CA GLU A 163 10.18 -5.97 2.05
C GLU A 163 10.01 -4.78 3.00
N ILE A 164 9.05 -4.83 3.92
CA ILE A 164 8.84 -3.75 4.88
C ILE A 164 9.94 -3.72 5.94
N LEU A 165 10.36 -4.89 6.47
CA LEU A 165 11.49 -4.97 7.40
C LEU A 165 12.80 -4.52 6.73
N ARG A 166 13.07 -5.00 5.51
CA ARG A 166 14.24 -4.54 4.74
C ARG A 166 14.20 -3.04 4.45
N GLY A 167 13.03 -2.49 4.18
CA GLY A 167 12.82 -1.06 3.96
C GLY A 167 13.15 -0.24 5.21
N LEU A 168 12.64 -0.67 6.35
CA LEU A 168 12.87 -0.09 7.66
C LEU A 168 14.34 -0.12 8.06
N ASP A 169 14.99 -1.30 8.01
CA ASP A 169 16.41 -1.46 8.33
C ASP A 169 17.31 -0.56 7.47
N ARG A 170 16.93 -0.35 6.20
CA ARG A 170 17.66 0.57 5.31
C ARG A 170 17.55 2.03 5.77
N GLN A 171 16.40 2.48 6.28
CA GLN A 171 16.25 3.85 6.76
C GLN A 171 16.96 4.05 8.11
N GLU A 172 16.86 3.09 9.03
CA GLU A 172 17.56 3.15 10.32
C GLU A 172 19.07 3.25 10.12
N ARG A 173 19.68 2.38 9.30
CA ARG A 173 21.10 2.45 8.97
C ARG A 173 21.53 3.78 8.34
N ARG A 174 20.66 4.41 7.55
CA ARG A 174 20.94 5.73 6.96
C ARG A 174 20.96 6.82 8.02
N LEU A 175 20.06 6.76 8.99
CA LEU A 175 20.03 7.70 10.12
C LEU A 175 21.24 7.51 11.04
N GLU A 176 21.61 6.27 11.35
CA GLU A 176 22.81 5.97 12.15
C GLU A 176 24.06 6.55 11.50
N ARG A 177 24.29 6.27 10.21
CA ARG A 177 25.42 6.84 9.46
C ARG A 177 25.41 8.37 9.42
N ALA A 178 24.23 8.99 9.29
CA ALA A 178 24.10 10.43 9.29
C ALA A 178 24.35 11.06 10.67
N ARG A 179 24.15 10.31 11.76
CA ARG A 179 24.52 10.72 13.12
C ARG A 179 26.03 10.59 13.33
N GLU A 180 26.61 9.46 12.95
CA GLU A 180 28.06 9.22 13.02
C GLU A 180 28.85 10.27 12.24
N SER A 181 28.39 10.70 11.06
CA SER A 181 29.05 11.73 10.27
C SER A 181 28.90 13.16 10.82
N ARG A 182 27.98 13.39 11.76
CA ARG A 182 27.74 14.69 12.41
C ARG A 182 28.41 14.82 13.77
N THR A 183 28.85 13.72 14.37
CA THR A 183 29.65 13.73 15.59
C THR A 183 31.11 13.98 15.19
N PRO A 184 31.72 15.13 15.51
CA PRO A 184 33.14 15.34 15.22
C PRO A 184 33.94 14.27 15.97
N ALA A 185 34.89 13.65 15.28
CA ALA A 185 35.89 12.83 15.96
C ALA A 185 36.59 13.73 16.98
N VAL A 186 36.38 13.45 18.27
CA VAL A 186 37.14 14.11 19.33
C VAL A 186 38.59 13.62 19.17
N PRO A 187 39.57 14.53 19.02
CA PRO A 187 40.98 14.16 18.91
C PRO A 187 41.51 13.50 20.19
#